data_AF-A0A0W1GN47-F1
#
_entry.id   AF-A0A0W1GN47-F1
#
_cell.length_a   1.000
_cell.length_b   1.000
_cell.length_c   1.000
_cell.angle_alpha   90.00
_cell.angle_beta   90.00
_cell.angle_gamma   90.00
#
_symmetry.space_group_name_H-M   'P 1'
#
loop_
_entity.id
_entity.type
_entity.pdbx_description
1 polymer ?
#
loop_
_entity_poly.entity_id
_entity_poly.type
_entity_poly.pdbx_seq_one_letter_code
_entity_poly.pdbx_strand_id
1 'polypeptide(L)' 'MIDMVDEGDLALFHTAGAYGASMASTYNCRPLVPEVLVDGNRFAVVAERVAPHDLRPQRLAPWMTVKEPLASAA' A
#
# COMPACT_ATOMS: atom_id res chain seq x y z
N MET A 1 -8.61 -21.10 -17.36
CA MET A 1 -9.62 -21.21 -16.29
C MET A 1 -8.85 -21.13 -14.98
N ILE A 2 -9.31 -20.33 -14.01
CA ILE A 2 -8.69 -20.31 -12.68
C ILE A 2 -9.33 -21.41 -11.83
N ASP A 3 -8.57 -21.93 -10.88
CA ASP A 3 -9.06 -22.89 -9.90
C ASP A 3 -10.17 -22.27 -9.04
N MET A 4 -10.99 -23.12 -8.41
CA MET A 4 -11.89 -22.67 -7.35
C MET A 4 -11.04 -22.31 -6.13
N VAL A 5 -11.27 -21.12 -5.57
CA VAL A 5 -10.50 -20.58 -4.45
C VAL A 5 -11.40 -20.32 -3.25
N ASP A 6 -10.84 -20.46 -2.05
CA ASP A 6 -11.48 -20.16 -0.78
C ASP A 6 -10.83 -18.93 -0.09
N GLU A 7 -11.46 -18.43 0.98
CA GLU A 7 -10.89 -17.34 1.78
C GLU A 7 -9.53 -17.76 2.36
N GLY A 8 -8.51 -16.93 2.14
CA GLY A 8 -7.15 -17.17 2.61
C GLY A 8 -6.21 -17.75 1.55
N ASP A 9 -6.74 -18.19 0.40
CA ASP A 9 -5.89 -18.63 -0.71
C ASP A 9 -5.09 -17.47 -1.32
N LEU A 10 -3.91 -17.80 -1.84
CA LEU A 10 -3.01 -16.84 -2.46
C LEU A 10 -3.10 -16.92 -3.98
N ALA A 11 -3.32 -15.78 -4.62
CA ALA A 11 -3.26 -15.63 -6.07
C ALA A 11 -1.93 -15.03 -6.52
N LEU A 12 -1.46 -15.45 -7.69
CA LEU A 12 -0.22 -14.97 -8.31
C LEU A 12 -0.53 -14.22 -9.59
N PHE A 13 -0.10 -12.96 -9.66
CA PHE A 13 -0.10 -12.18 -10.89
C PHE A 13 1.29 -12.30 -11.54
N HIS A 14 1.37 -13.05 -12.64
CA HIS A 14 2.61 -13.21 -13.38
C HIS A 14 3.02 -11.90 -14.09
N THR A 15 4.32 -11.78 -14.34
CA THR A 15 4.89 -10.73 -15.21
C THR A 15 4.62 -9.30 -14.73
N ALA A 16 4.43 -9.09 -13.43
CA ALA A 16 4.21 -7.77 -12.81
C ALA A 16 5.51 -6.99 -12.51
N GLY A 17 6.66 -7.46 -12.96
CA GLY A 17 7.97 -6.87 -12.63
C GLY A 17 8.25 -5.52 -13.30
N ALA A 18 7.68 -5.27 -14.48
CA ALA A 18 7.78 -3.99 -15.16
C ALA A 18 6.44 -3.25 -15.03
N TYR A 19 6.49 -1.95 -14.70
CA TYR A 19 5.32 -1.07 -14.59
C TYR A 19 4.27 -1.47 -13.55
N GLY A 20 4.55 -2.46 -12.69
CA GLY A 20 3.71 -2.81 -11.54
C GLY A 20 3.89 -1.82 -10.40
N ALA A 21 4.90 -2.05 -9.55
CA ALA A 21 5.19 -1.18 -8.41
C ALA A 21 5.42 0.29 -8.81
N SER A 22 6.07 0.54 -9.95
CA SER A 22 6.35 1.91 -10.41
C SER A 22 5.11 2.72 -10.81
N MET A 23 3.96 2.08 -11.06
CA MET A 23 2.68 2.74 -11.31
C MET A 23 1.69 2.58 -10.14
N ALA A 24 2.12 1.98 -9.02
CA ALA A 24 1.27 1.82 -7.85
C ALA A 24 0.87 3.19 -7.27
N SER A 25 -0.34 3.25 -6.71
CA SER A 25 -0.89 4.48 -6.13
C SER A 25 -1.48 4.22 -4.75
N THR A 26 -1.64 5.29 -4.00
CA THR A 26 -2.31 5.26 -2.69
C THR A 26 -3.81 5.49 -2.81
N TYR A 27 -4.41 5.04 -3.92
CA TYR A 27 -5.86 5.15 -4.16
C TYR A 27 -6.64 4.41 -3.06
N ASN A 28 -7.78 4.96 -2.68
CA ASN A 28 -8.58 4.51 -1.53
C ASN A 28 -7.80 4.46 -0.22
N CYS A 29 -6.82 5.37 -0.05
CA CYS A 29 -5.97 5.45 1.13
C CYS A 29 -5.26 4.12 1.45
N ARG A 30 -5.01 3.28 0.43
CA ARG A 30 -4.27 2.03 0.59
C ARG A 30 -2.78 2.32 0.55
N PRO A 31 -1.99 1.85 1.53
CA PRO A 31 -0.55 2.02 1.44
C PRO A 31 0.07 1.25 0.28
N LEU A 32 1.22 1.73 -0.19
CA LEU A 32 2.01 1.00 -1.16
C LEU A 32 2.42 -0.35 -0.56
N VAL A 33 2.34 -1.39 -1.39
CA VAL A 33 2.72 -2.76 -1.02
C VAL A 33 4.25 -2.85 -0.85
N PRO A 34 4.76 -3.72 0.03
CA PRO A 34 6.19 -3.96 0.11
C PRO A 34 6.72 -4.66 -1.15
N GLU A 35 7.99 -4.47 -1.46
CA GLU A 35 8.70 -5.18 -2.52
C GLU A 35 9.76 -6.10 -1.90
N VAL A 36 9.83 -7.33 -2.41
CA VAL A 36 10.73 -8.38 -1.91
C VAL A 36 11.63 -8.84 -3.04
N LEU A 37 12.94 -8.87 -2.79
CA LEU A 37 13.90 -9.50 -3.67
C LEU A 37 14.21 -10.91 -3.15
N VAL A 38 14.08 -11.90 -4.02
CA VAL A 38 14.41 -13.31 -3.75
C VAL A 38 15.62 -13.69 -4.58
N ASP A 39 16.59 -14.36 -3.95
CA ASP A 39 17.79 -14.90 -4.59
C ASP A 39 18.01 -16.33 -4.09
N GLY A 40 17.71 -17.34 -4.91
CA GLY A 40 17.74 -18.74 -4.51
C GLY A 40 16.82 -19.01 -3.33
N ASN A 41 17.39 -19.36 -2.17
CA ASN A 41 16.67 -19.67 -0.93
C ASN A 41 16.64 -18.51 0.09
N ARG A 42 17.19 -17.34 -0.25
CA ARG A 42 17.19 -16.15 0.60
C ARG A 42 16.28 -15.08 0.02
N PHE A 43 15.74 -14.25 0.90
CA PHE A 43 14.95 -13.09 0.51
C PHE A 43 15.25 -11.89 1.40
N ALA A 44 14.98 -10.70 0.88
CA ALA A 44 15.02 -9.45 1.64
C ALA A 44 13.86 -8.54 1.21
N VAL A 45 13.27 -7.83 2.16
CA VAL A 45 12.37 -6.71 1.86
C VAL A 45 13.24 -5.55 1.37
N VAL A 46 13.06 -5.14 0.12
CA VAL A 46 13.85 -4.08 -0.52
C VAL A 46 13.11 -2.76 -0.61
N ALA A 47 11.78 -2.79 -0.47
CA ALA A 47 10.95 -1.62 -0.20
C ALA A 47 9.95 -1.96 0.90
N GLU A 48 9.97 -1.21 2.00
CA GLU A 48 9.08 -1.44 3.13
C GLU A 48 7.64 -1.04 2.82
N ARG A 49 6.70 -1.65 3.54
CA ARG A 49 5.30 -1.22 3.51
C ARG A 49 5.17 0.11 4.22
N VAL A 50 4.53 1.08 3.57
CA VAL A 50 4.19 2.36 4.20
C VAL A 50 3.05 2.13 5.22
N ALA A 51 3.16 2.69 6.42
CA ALA A 51 2.05 2.62 7.38
C ALA A 51 0.90 3.54 6.92
N PRO A 52 -0.38 3.20 7.17
CA PRO A 52 -1.50 4.05 6.78
C PRO A 52 -1.42 5.49 7.32
N HIS A 53 -0.87 5.67 8.53
CA HIS A 53 -0.70 6.98 9.14
C HIS A 53 0.33 7.86 8.41
N ASP A 54 1.32 7.24 7.76
CA ASP A 54 2.38 7.93 7.03
C ASP A 54 1.97 8.27 5.58
N LEU A 55 0.75 7.89 5.17
CA LEU A 55 0.28 8.12 3.81
C LEU A 55 0.01 9.61 3.56
N ARG A 56 0.91 10.20 2.76
CA ARG A 56 0.77 11.54 2.15
C ARG A 56 0.24 12.59 3.14
N PRO A 57 1.08 13.11 4.05
CA PRO A 57 0.71 14.28 4.82
C PRO A 57 0.38 15.43 3.86
N GLN A 58 -0.90 15.79 3.76
CA GLN A 58 -1.29 16.97 3.01
C GLN A 58 -1.02 18.21 3.87
N ARG A 59 -0.40 19.22 3.27
CA ARG A 59 -0.27 20.52 3.91
C ARG A 59 -1.58 21.25 3.80
N LEU A 60 -2.13 21.67 4.94
CA LEU A 60 -3.22 22.62 4.95
C LEU A 60 -2.75 23.93 4.34
N ALA A 61 -3.60 24.53 3.52
CA ALA A 61 -3.30 25.84 2.95
C ALA A 61 -3.28 26.90 4.06
N PRO A 62 -2.47 27.98 3.95
CA PRO A 62 -2.29 28.97 5.01
C PRO A 62 -3.58 29.68 5.46
N TRP A 63 -4.60 29.70 4.60
CA TRP A 63 -5.90 30.32 4.87
C TRP A 63 -6.94 29.34 5.45
N MET A 64 -6.59 28.07 5.65
CA MET A 64 -7.47 27.08 6.29
C MET A 64 -7.17 27.01 7.79
N THR A 65 -8.16 27.32 8.63
CA THR A 65 -8.11 27.07 10.07
C THR A 65 -8.72 25.70 10.38
N VAL A 66 -8.01 24.89 11.17
CA VAL A 66 -8.57 23.67 11.74
C VAL A 66 -9.66 24.12 12.72
N LYS A 67 -10.94 23.95 12.36
CA LYS A 67 -12.01 23.95 13.36
C LYS A 67 -11.74 22.78 14.30
N GLU A 68 -12.01 22.96 15.59
CA GLU A 68 -11.77 21.99 16.66
C GLU A 68 -11.95 20.55 16.18
N PRO A 69 -11.04 19.63 16.55
CA PRO A 69 -11.13 18.25 16.09
C PRO A 69 -12.51 17.71 16.45
N LEU A 70 -13.21 17.16 15.46
CA LEU A 70 -14.42 16.38 15.68
C LEU A 70 -14.08 15.38 16.79
N ALA A 71 -14.73 15.52 17.95
CA ALA A 71 -14.55 14.64 19.07
C ALA A 71 -14.60 13.20 18.56
N SER A 72 -13.55 12.44 18.89
CA SER A 72 -13.34 11.03 18.57
C SER A 72 -14.66 10.30 18.37
N ALA A 73 -14.99 9.95 17.12
CA ALA A 73 -16.01 8.94 16.89
C ALA A 73 -15.46 7.62 17.45
N ALA A 74 -16.19 7.08 18.43
CA ALA A 74 -15.90 5.85 19.14
C ALA A 74 -15.79 4.63 18.21
#